data_AF-A0A1I0T5Q8-F1
#
_entry.id   AF-A0A1I0T5Q8-F1
#
_cell.length_a   1.000
_cell.length_b   1.000
_cell.length_c   1.000
_cell.angle_alpha   90.00
_cell.angle_beta   90.00
_cell.angle_gamma   90.00
#
_symmetry.space_group_name_H-M   'P 1'
#
loop_
_entity.id
_entity.type
_entity.pdbx_description
1 polymer ?
#
loop_
_entity_poly.entity_id
_entity_poly.type
_entity_poly.pdbx_seq_one_letter_code
_entity_poly.pdbx_strand_id
1 'polypeptide(L)'
;EKWHNRPLHQRYSVLYLDGLYVKLRRETVEKEVIYVVLGVNEEGYREILDFFVGGQESAYVWQEILQHLYQRGVKEVLLGVFDGLPGLEEAFKAVYPKADVQRCVVHKVRNTLHRVRKKINLKWQRI
;
A
#
# COMPACT_ATOMS: atom_id res chain seq x y z
N GLU A 1 12.01 -2.84 16.23
CA GLU A 1 11.02 -2.06 17.01
C GLU A 1 11.08 -0.54 16.84
N LYS A 2 12.20 0.14 17.10
CA LYS A 2 12.25 1.63 17.05
C LYS A 2 11.72 2.26 15.75
N TRP A 3 11.88 1.60 14.61
CA TRP A 3 11.38 2.07 13.31
C TRP A 3 9.85 2.12 13.23
N HIS A 4 9.17 1.07 13.71
CA HIS A 4 7.70 0.97 13.68
C HIS A 4 7.06 2.00 14.62
N ASN A 5 7.77 2.46 15.66
CA ASN A 5 7.27 3.44 16.62
C ASN A 5 7.82 4.86 16.39
N ARG A 6 8.57 5.10 15.30
CA ARG A 6 9.11 6.44 15.05
C ARG A 6 7.96 7.43 14.80
N PRO A 7 8.04 8.66 15.32
CA PRO A 7 7.09 9.71 14.99
C PRO A 7 7.17 10.01 13.49
N LEU A 8 6.02 10.27 12.88
CA LEU A 8 5.88 10.60 11.47
C LEU A 8 5.40 12.04 11.31
N HIS A 9 5.66 12.63 10.16
CA HIS A 9 5.13 13.95 9.80
C HIS A 9 3.60 13.98 9.86
N GLN A 10 3.06 15.16 10.12
CA GLN A 10 1.61 15.33 10.22
C GLN A 10 0.89 15.15 8.88
N ARG A 11 1.53 15.61 7.80
CA ARG A 11 0.94 15.76 6.47
C ARG A 11 1.69 14.95 5.43
N TYR A 12 0.94 14.24 4.59
CA TYR A 12 1.46 13.56 3.41
C TYR A 12 0.58 13.89 2.20
N SER A 13 1.22 14.21 1.09
CA SER A 13 0.52 14.45 -0.18
C SER A 13 -0.07 13.15 -0.74
N VAL A 14 0.68 12.05 -0.65
CA VAL A 14 0.23 10.75 -1.18
C VAL A 14 0.61 9.62 -0.22
N LEU A 15 -0.31 8.68 0.01
CA LEU A 15 -0.02 7.38 0.60
C LEU A 15 -0.23 6.28 -0.43
N TYR A 16 0.81 5.49 -0.67
CA TYR A 16 0.74 4.27 -1.46
C TYR A 16 0.60 3.08 -0.53
N LEU A 17 -0.41 2.24 -0.74
CA LEU A 17 -0.57 0.94 -0.07
C LEU A 17 -0.34 -0.16 -1.09
N ASP A 18 0.57 -1.07 -0.79
CA ASP A 18 0.88 -2.20 -1.66
C ASP A 18 1.07 -3.50 -0.86
N GLY A 19 0.64 -4.61 -1.45
CA GLY A 19 0.72 -5.95 -0.90
C GLY A 19 1.68 -6.82 -1.70
N LEU A 20 2.88 -7.05 -1.16
CA LEU A 20 3.88 -7.90 -1.80
C LEU A 20 3.77 -9.34 -1.29
N TYR A 21 3.36 -10.26 -2.16
CA TYR A 21 3.35 -11.68 -1.81
C TYR A 21 4.74 -12.30 -1.94
N VAL A 22 5.29 -12.80 -0.84
CA VAL A 22 6.57 -13.52 -0.81
C VAL A 22 6.38 -14.94 -0.29
N LYS A 23 7.26 -15.85 -0.71
CA LYS A 23 7.31 -17.20 -0.13
C LYS A 23 8.16 -17.14 1.13
N LEU A 24 7.52 -17.32 2.28
CA LEU A 24 8.17 -17.34 3.58
C LEU A 24 8.24 -18.79 4.06
N ARG A 25 9.42 -19.18 4.56
CA ARG A 25 9.62 -20.47 5.20
C ARG A 25 9.59 -20.25 6.71
N ARG A 26 8.51 -20.71 7.34
CA ARG A 26 8.45 -20.88 8.80
C ARG A 26 8.75 -22.35 9.09
N GLU A 27 7.71 -23.16 9.30
CA GLU A 27 7.81 -24.62 9.37
C GLU A 27 7.61 -25.26 7.99
N THR A 28 6.61 -24.77 7.26
CA THR A 28 6.35 -25.05 5.84
C THR A 28 6.60 -23.79 4.99
N VAL A 29 6.66 -23.94 3.67
CA VAL A 29 6.79 -22.81 2.74
C VAL A 29 5.40 -22.35 2.31
N GLU A 30 4.98 -21.19 2.79
CA GLU A 30 3.70 -20.59 2.45
C GLU A 30 3.88 -19.23 1.79
N LYS A 31 2.85 -18.80 1.05
CA LYS A 31 2.84 -17.50 0.39
C LYS A 31 2.13 -16.50 1.30
N GLU A 32 2.90 -15.63 1.92
CA GLU A 32 2.41 -14.60 2.84
C GLU A 32 2.50 -13.22 2.18
N VAL A 33 1.67 -12.28 2.65
CA VAL A 33 1.64 -10.90 2.17
C VAL A 33 2.51 -10.02 3.07
N ILE A 34 3.34 -9.20 2.46
CA ILE A 34 4.01 -8.08 3.10
C ILE A 34 3.25 -6.82 2.70
N TYR A 35 2.59 -6.23 3.67
CA TYR A 35 1.97 -4.92 3.56
C TYR A 35 3.05 -3.86 3.60
N VAL A 36 3.07 -2.95 2.63
CA VAL A 36 4.03 -1.84 2.59
C VAL A 36 3.26 -0.53 2.45
N VAL A 37 3.59 0.44 3.30
CA VAL A 37 3.07 1.81 3.19
C VAL A 37 4.18 2.76 2.84
N LEU A 38 4.05 3.42 1.69
CA LEU A 38 4.96 4.46 1.24
C LEU A 38 4.26 5.81 1.27
N GLY A 39 4.88 6.77 1.95
CA GLY A 39 4.41 8.15 2.01
C GLY A 39 5.21 9.04 1.08
N VAL A 40 4.52 10.03 0.49
CA VAL A 40 5.13 11.17 -0.18
C VAL A 40 4.80 12.42 0.61
N ASN A 41 5.80 13.09 1.16
CA ASN A 41 5.61 14.30 1.94
C ASN A 41 5.28 15.50 1.02
N GLU A 42 5.03 16.66 1.62
CA GLU A 42 4.68 17.90 0.90
C GLU A 42 5.81 18.42 -0.02
N GLU A 43 7.06 18.00 0.25
CA GLU A 43 8.24 18.35 -0.55
C GLU A 43 8.49 17.35 -1.69
N GLY A 44 7.66 16.30 -1.81
CA GLY A 44 7.80 15.25 -2.80
C GLY A 44 8.80 14.14 -2.44
N TYR A 45 9.37 14.17 -1.22
CA TYR A 45 10.24 13.11 -0.72
C TYR A 45 9.43 11.85 -0.42
N ARG A 46 9.97 10.70 -0.84
CA ARG A 46 9.34 9.39 -0.69
C ARG A 46 10.01 8.64 0.44
N GLU A 47 9.21 8.09 1.36
CA GLU A 47 9.71 7.25 2.43
C GLU A 47 8.78 6.08 2.72
N ILE A 48 9.36 4.99 3.23
CA ILE A 48 8.58 3.87 3.76
C ILE A 48 8.17 4.21 5.19
N LEU A 49 6.87 4.37 5.41
CA LEU A 49 6.31 4.72 6.71
C LEU A 49 6.25 3.51 7.63
N ASP A 50 5.83 2.37 7.07
CA ASP A 50 5.73 1.12 7.79
C ASP A 50 5.64 -0.10 6.84
N PHE A 51 5.87 -1.28 7.40
CA PHE A 51 5.62 -2.55 6.73
C PHE A 51 5.23 -3.64 7.73
N PHE A 52 4.37 -4.56 7.30
CA PHE A 52 3.85 -5.64 8.14
C PHE A 52 3.84 -6.96 7.38
N VAL A 53 4.18 -8.05 8.04
CA VAL A 53 4.03 -9.39 7.48
C VAL A 53 2.73 -9.97 7.99
N GLY A 54 1.86 -10.43 7.09
CA GLY A 54 0.63 -11.11 7.44
C GLY A 54 0.33 -12.30 6.53
N GLY A 55 -0.67 -13.10 6.91
CA GLY A 55 -1.04 -14.30 6.16
C GLY A 55 -1.71 -13.98 4.83
N GLN A 56 -2.94 -13.45 4.90
CA GLN A 56 -3.71 -13.04 3.73
C GLN A 56 -4.03 -11.55 3.77
N GLU A 57 -4.12 -10.95 2.59
CA GLU A 57 -4.46 -9.54 2.45
C GLU A 57 -5.93 -9.30 2.84
N SER A 58 -6.19 -8.35 3.73
CA SER A 58 -7.56 -7.98 4.12
C SER A 58 -7.70 -6.49 4.38
N ALA A 59 -8.90 -5.96 4.09
CA ALA A 59 -9.23 -4.56 4.39
C ALA A 59 -9.17 -4.26 5.90
N TYR A 60 -9.48 -5.24 6.75
CA TYR A 60 -9.39 -5.12 8.20
C TYR A 60 -7.95 -4.85 8.66
N VAL A 61 -6.99 -5.65 8.20
CA VAL A 61 -5.57 -5.46 8.54
C VAL A 61 -5.06 -4.12 8.01
N TRP A 62 -5.47 -3.71 6.80
CA TRP A 62 -5.15 -2.37 6.29
C TRP A 62 -5.70 -1.26 7.19
N GLN A 63 -6.92 -1.40 7.69
CA GLN A 63 -7.49 -0.42 8.63
C GLN A 63 -6.65 -0.30 9.91
N GLU A 64 -6.20 -1.42 10.48
CA GLU A 64 -5.31 -1.42 11.66
C GLU A 64 -3.97 -0.73 11.37
N ILE A 65 -3.37 -1.02 10.21
CA ILE A 65 -2.12 -0.37 9.75
C ILE A 65 -2.31 1.15 9.62
N LEU A 66 -3.41 1.60 9.02
CA LEU A 66 -3.70 3.02 8.85
C LEU A 66 -3.96 3.71 10.19
N GLN A 67 -4.66 3.06 11.11
CA GLN A 67 -4.84 3.57 12.47
C GLN A 67 -3.51 3.69 13.22
N HIS A 68 -2.61 2.72 13.05
CA HIS A 68 -1.25 2.78 13.61
C HIS A 68 -0.47 3.99 13.07
N LEU A 69 -0.50 4.21 11.75
CA LEU A 69 0.11 5.41 11.15
C LEU A 69 -0.51 6.72 11.65
N TYR A 70 -1.84 6.73 11.82
CA TYR A 70 -2.54 7.88 12.39
C TYR A 70 -2.07 8.18 13.81
N GLN A 71 -1.92 7.15 14.65
CA GLN A 71 -1.41 7.31 16.01
C GLN A 71 0.03 7.83 16.04
N ARG A 72 0.86 7.44 15.07
CA ARG A 72 2.26 7.86 14.94
C ARG A 72 2.47 9.28 14.41
N GLY A 73 1.43 9.90 13.86
CA GLY A 73 1.47 11.31 13.46
C GLY A 73 0.84 11.62 12.11
N VAL A 74 0.61 10.63 11.23
CA VAL A 74 0.03 10.87 9.91
C VAL A 74 -1.45 11.25 10.06
N LYS A 75 -1.76 12.55 10.17
CA LYS A 75 -3.11 13.04 10.44
C LYS A 75 -3.83 13.49 9.18
N GLU A 76 -3.10 14.03 8.21
CA GLU A 76 -3.66 14.62 7.01
C GLU A 76 -3.02 13.97 5.78
N VAL A 77 -3.88 13.43 4.92
CA VAL A 77 -3.49 12.78 3.67
C VAL A 77 -4.33 13.37 2.55
N LEU A 78 -3.69 13.77 1.46
CA LEU A 78 -4.39 14.31 0.30
C LEU A 78 -4.93 13.19 -0.61
N LEU A 79 -4.10 12.18 -0.90
CA LEU A 79 -4.45 11.11 -1.84
C LEU A 79 -4.00 9.73 -1.33
N GLY A 80 -4.92 8.78 -1.27
CA GLY A 80 -4.62 7.35 -1.13
C GLY A 80 -4.52 6.67 -2.50
N VAL A 81 -3.45 5.92 -2.74
CA VAL A 81 -3.22 5.16 -3.98
C VAL A 81 -2.98 3.69 -3.67
N PHE A 82 -3.88 2.82 -4.11
CA PHE A 82 -3.80 1.39 -3.86
C PHE A 82 -4.48 0.57 -4.95
N ASP A 83 -4.30 -0.75 -4.93
CA ASP A 83 -5.06 -1.64 -5.82
C ASP A 83 -6.52 -1.77 -5.36
N GLY A 84 -7.41 -2.28 -6.22
CA GLY A 84 -8.83 -2.41 -5.94
C GLY A 84 -9.20 -3.57 -5.01
N LEU A 85 -8.56 -3.70 -3.85
CA LEU A 85 -8.96 -4.66 -2.82
C LEU A 85 -10.36 -4.25 -2.29
N PRO A 86 -11.36 -5.14 -2.32
CA PRO A 86 -12.69 -4.83 -1.79
C PRO A 86 -12.63 -4.43 -0.31
N GLY A 87 -13.31 -3.33 0.05
CA GLY A 87 -13.34 -2.81 1.43
C GLY A 87 -12.17 -1.89 1.80
N LEU A 88 -11.12 -1.81 0.98
CA LEU A 88 -9.94 -1.00 1.30
C LEU A 88 -10.20 0.50 1.21
N GLU A 89 -11.03 0.94 0.25
CA GLU A 89 -11.40 2.35 0.15
C GLU A 89 -12.20 2.80 1.37
N GLU A 90 -13.13 1.98 1.83
CA GLU A 90 -13.93 2.21 3.02
C GLU A 90 -13.06 2.24 4.28
N ALA A 91 -12.15 1.26 4.44
CA ALA A 91 -11.17 1.22 5.52
C ALA A 91 -10.26 2.44 5.52
N PHE A 92 -9.82 2.89 4.34
CA PHE A 92 -8.96 4.07 4.19
C PHE A 92 -9.69 5.35 4.57
N LYS A 93 -10.91 5.56 4.04
CA LYS A 93 -11.73 6.73 4.35
C LYS A 93 -12.23 6.75 5.79
N ALA A 94 -12.32 5.61 6.46
CA ALA A 94 -12.60 5.56 7.90
C ALA A 94 -11.50 6.23 8.74
N VAL A 95 -10.24 6.18 8.29
CA VAL A 95 -9.10 6.83 8.97
C VAL A 95 -8.83 8.23 8.40
N TYR A 96 -8.91 8.38 7.07
CA TYR A 96 -8.62 9.62 6.35
C TYR A 96 -9.83 10.07 5.52
N PRO A 97 -10.91 10.59 6.16
CA PRO A 97 -12.18 10.87 5.48
C PRO A 97 -12.11 12.01 4.46
N LYS A 98 -11.11 12.88 4.55
CA LYS A 98 -10.91 14.02 3.63
C LYS A 98 -10.00 13.69 2.45
N ALA A 99 -9.37 12.52 2.46
CA ALA A 99 -8.45 12.12 1.41
C ALA A 99 -9.22 11.63 0.18
N ASP A 100 -8.75 12.01 -1.00
CA ASP A 100 -9.19 11.38 -2.24
C ASP A 100 -8.58 9.99 -2.35
N VAL A 101 -9.23 9.11 -3.12
CA VAL A 101 -8.76 7.76 -3.37
C VAL A 101 -8.64 7.53 -4.88
N GLN A 102 -7.48 7.03 -5.29
CA GLN A 102 -7.20 6.67 -6.66
C GLN A 102 -6.74 5.22 -6.75
N ARG A 103 -7.24 4.49 -7.74
CA ARG A 103 -6.69 3.17 -8.08
C ARG A 103 -5.33 3.29 -8.76
N CYS A 104 -4.37 2.50 -8.31
CA CYS A 104 -3.02 2.50 -8.83
C CYS A 104 -2.98 2.16 -10.33
N VAL A 105 -2.49 3.10 -11.15
CA VAL A 105 -2.39 2.92 -12.60
C VAL A 105 -1.41 1.81 -12.95
N VAL A 106 -0.32 1.67 -12.20
CA VAL A 106 0.68 0.59 -12.41
C VAL A 106 0.02 -0.78 -12.26
N HIS A 107 -0.77 -0.99 -11.21
CA HIS A 107 -1.53 -2.21 -11.00
C HIS A 107 -2.56 -2.43 -12.11
N LYS A 108 -3.30 -1.40 -12.50
CA LYS A 108 -4.28 -1.49 -13.59
C LYS A 108 -3.65 -1.87 -14.93
N VAL A 109 -2.52 -1.26 -15.28
CA VAL A 109 -1.77 -1.56 -16.51
C VAL A 109 -1.24 -2.99 -16.46
N ARG A 110 -0.59 -3.40 -15.36
CA ARG A 110 -0.07 -4.77 -15.19
C ARG A 110 -1.18 -5.81 -15.31
N ASN A 111 -2.29 -5.62 -14.61
CA ASN A 111 -3.45 -6.51 -14.63
C ASN A 111 -4.07 -6.63 -16.03
N THR A 112 -4.07 -5.54 -16.80
CA THR A 112 -4.54 -5.53 -18.21
C THR A 112 -3.57 -6.26 -19.13
N LEU A 113 -2.27 -5.99 -19.00
CA LEU A 113 -1.23 -6.60 -19.84
C LEU A 113 -1.10 -8.11 -19.63
N HIS A 114 -1.43 -8.63 -18.43
CA HIS A 114 -1.51 -10.07 -18.20
C HIS A 114 -2.60 -10.77 -19.02
N ARG A 115 -3.62 -10.02 -19.49
CA ARG A 115 -4.74 -10.56 -20.27
C ARG A 115 -4.52 -10.49 -21.78
N VAL A 116 -3.45 -9.85 -22.26
CA VAL A 116 -3.14 -9.74 -23.69
C VAL A 116 -2.07 -10.76 -24.14
N ARG A 117 -2.03 -11.05 -25.44
CA ARG A 117 -1.07 -12.02 -26.03
C ARG A 117 0.38 -11.62 -25.71
N LYS A 118 1.22 -12.60 -25.35
CA LYS A 118 2.63 -12.41 -24.92
C LYS A 118 3.48 -11.56 -25.87
N LYS A 119 3.24 -11.62 -27.18
CA LYS A 119 3.97 -10.83 -28.20
C LYS A 119 3.82 -9.31 -28.01
N ILE A 120 2.72 -8.85 -27.39
CA ILE A 120 2.43 -7.44 -27.10
C ILE A 120 3.00 -7.03 -25.73
N ASN A 121 3.07 -7.96 -24.77
CA ASN A 121 3.50 -7.73 -23.38
C ASN A 121 5.01 -7.41 -23.26
N LEU A 122 5.86 -8.00 -24.11
CA LEU A 122 7.33 -7.87 -24.04
C LEU A 122 7.87 -6.43 -24.21
N LYS A 123 7.08 -5.50 -24.78
CA LYS A 123 7.51 -4.09 -24.94
C LYS A 123 7.43 -3.26 -23.66
N TRP A 124 6.62 -3.66 -22.68
CA TRP A 124 6.30 -2.86 -21.48
C TRP A 124 6.99 -3.33 -20.20
N GLN A 125 7.56 -4.53 -20.18
CA GLN A 125 8.28 -5.07 -19.00
C GLN A 125 9.67 -4.45 -18.77
N ARG A 126 10.05 -3.43 -19.54
CA ARG A 126 11.37 -2.76 -19.52
C ARG A 126 11.34 -1.33 -18.95
N ILE A 127 10.17 -0.89 -18.49
CA ILE A 127 9.93 0.41 -17.84
C ILE A 127 9.55 0.13 -16.39
#